data_AF-A0A962VQ05-F1
#
_entry.id   AF-A0A962VQ05-F1
#
_cell.length_a   1.000
_cell.length_b   1.000
_cell.length_c   1.000
_cell.angle_alpha   90.00
_cell.angle_beta   90.00
_cell.angle_gamma   90.00
#
_symmetry.space_group_name_H-M   'P 1'
#
loop_
_entity.id
_entity.type
_entity.pdbx_description
1 polymer ?
#
loop_
_entity_poly.entity_id
_entity_poly.type
_entity_poly.pdbx_seq_one_letter_code
_entity_poly.pdbx_strand_id
1 'polypeptide(L)' 'SGNTYGHQITLRAVSIGELRLNDVKAVVIDGDSPRNVLLGMNVLSKFEIDQRENLLILRSTY' A
#
# COMPACT_ATOMS: atom_id res chain seq x y z
N SER A 1 -10.05 20.41 0.25
CA SER A 1 -10.18 19.37 1.30
C SER A 1 -11.38 18.51 0.96
N GLY A 2 -11.21 17.20 0.85
CA GLY A 2 -12.30 16.26 0.62
C GLY A 2 -12.35 15.28 1.78
N ASN A 3 -13.51 15.14 2.41
CA ASN A 3 -13.76 14.11 3.41
C ASN A 3 -14.80 13.17 2.81
N THR A 4 -14.55 11.88 2.86
CA THR A 4 -15.46 10.84 2.35
C THR A 4 -15.55 9.71 3.36
N TYR A 5 -16.58 8.88 3.24
CA TYR A 5 -16.72 7.70 4.06
C TYR A 5 -15.71 6.64 3.64
N GLY A 6 -15.19 5.91 4.63
CA GLY A 6 -14.26 4.82 4.40
C GLY A 6 -14.47 3.71 5.42
N HIS A 7 -14.25 2.48 4.97
CA HIS A 7 -14.42 1.25 5.73
C HIS A 7 -13.04 0.69 6.04
N GLN A 8 -12.68 0.64 7.33
CA GLN A 8 -11.43 0.02 7.74
C GLN A 8 -11.57 -1.51 7.70
N ILE A 9 -10.62 -2.16 7.06
CA ILE A 9 -10.55 -3.62 6.96
C ILE A 9 -9.15 -4.13 7.32
N THR A 10 -9.05 -5.42 7.62
CA THR A 10 -7.79 -6.14 7.71
C THR A 10 -7.72 -7.15 6.58
N LEU A 11 -6.78 -6.96 5.66
CA LEU A 11 -6.46 -7.92 4.62
C LEU A 11 -5.68 -9.07 5.25
N ARG A 12 -6.14 -10.31 5.04
CA ARG A 12 -5.45 -11.51 5.56
C ARG A 12 -4.00 -11.56 5.09
N ALA A 13 -3.74 -11.20 3.83
CA ALA A 13 -2.40 -11.03 3.32
C ALA A 13 -2.34 -10.06 2.13
N VAL A 14 -1.18 -9.44 1.95
CA VAL A 14 -0.76 -8.68 0.76
C VAL A 14 0.55 -9.28 0.28
N SER A 15 0.64 -9.58 -1.01
CA SER A 15 1.85 -10.10 -1.66
C SER A 15 2.36 -9.11 -2.69
N ILE A 16 3.64 -8.76 -2.61
CA ILE A 16 4.33 -7.84 -3.54
C ILE A 16 5.66 -8.50 -3.92
N GLY A 17 5.73 -9.00 -5.17
CA GLY A 17 6.80 -9.90 -5.55
C GLY A 17 6.86 -11.10 -4.61
N GLU A 18 8.05 -11.38 -4.07
CA GLU A 18 8.29 -12.46 -3.11
C GLU A 18 7.93 -12.10 -1.67
N LEU A 19 7.67 -10.81 -1.35
CA LEU A 19 7.32 -10.39 0.00
C LEU A 19 5.84 -10.66 0.28
N ARG A 20 5.56 -11.41 1.35
CA ARG A 20 4.21 -11.61 1.87
C ARG A 20 4.05 -10.97 3.25
N LEU A 21 3.09 -10.05 3.36
CA LEU A 21 2.70 -9.42 4.61
C LEU A 21 1.33 -9.94 5.02
N ASN A 22 1.21 -10.43 6.25
CA ASN A 22 -0.07 -10.89 6.79
C ASN A 22 -0.72 -9.80 7.65
N ASP A 23 -2.04 -9.88 7.83
CA ASP A 23 -2.81 -9.02 8.74
C ASP A 23 -2.63 -7.51 8.49
N VAL A 24 -2.73 -7.11 7.22
CA VAL A 24 -2.45 -5.74 6.77
C VAL A 24 -3.70 -4.86 6.90
N LYS A 25 -3.60 -3.78 7.67
CA LYS A 25 -4.65 -2.76 7.77
C LYS A 25 -4.80 -2.01 6.44
N ALA A 26 -6.05 -1.83 6.00
CA ALA A 26 -6.41 -1.06 4.81
C ALA A 26 -7.72 -0.30 5.01
N VAL A 27 -8.00 0.65 4.12
CA VAL A 27 -9.25 1.41 4.08
C VAL A 27 -9.83 1.30 2.66
N VAL A 28 -11.09 0.90 2.57
CA VAL A 28 -11.88 1.00 1.32
C VAL A 28 -12.63 2.32 1.38
N ILE A 29 -12.40 3.18 0.39
CA ILE A 29 -12.99 4.51 0.34
C ILE A 29 -14.22 4.46 -0.57
N ASP A 30 -15.33 5.05 -0.13
CA ASP A 30 -16.52 5.20 -0.97
C ASP A 30 -16.33 6.35 -1.98
N GLY A 31 -16.68 6.11 -3.25
CA GLY A 31 -16.62 7.08 -4.35
C GLY A 31 -15.63 6.70 -5.48
N ASP A 32 -15.50 7.58 -6.47
CA ASP A 32 -14.76 7.30 -7.72
C ASP A 32 -13.25 7.60 -7.64
N SER A 33 -12.74 7.95 -6.45
CA SER A 33 -11.34 8.33 -6.22
C SER A 33 -10.84 7.82 -4.87
N PRO A 34 -9.56 7.40 -4.76
CA PRO A 34 -8.57 7.29 -5.85
C PRO A 34 -8.89 6.15 -6.82
N ARG A 35 -8.63 6.37 -8.12
CA ARG A 35 -8.83 5.33 -9.15
C ARG A 35 -7.83 4.17 -9.06
N ASN A 36 -6.71 4.41 -8.40
CA ASN A 36 -5.65 3.43 -8.18
C ASN A 36 -5.61 3.05 -6.71
N VAL A 37 -5.33 1.77 -6.44
CA VAL A 37 -5.01 1.33 -5.07
C VAL A 37 -3.72 2.02 -4.63
N LEU A 38 -3.73 2.61 -3.46
CA LEU A 38 -2.58 3.28 -2.87
C LEU A 38 -1.94 2.39 -1.81
N LEU A 39 -0.61 2.27 -1.86
CA LEU A 39 0.16 1.59 -0.83
C LEU A 39 0.48 2.57 0.29
N GLY A 40 0.02 2.25 1.51
CA GLY A 40 0.35 3.00 2.71
C GLY A 40 1.73 2.65 3.27
N MET A 41 2.21 3.48 4.20
CA MET A 41 3.51 3.25 4.83
C MET A 41 3.59 1.99 5.69
N ASN A 42 2.46 1.44 6.13
CA ASN A 42 2.40 0.14 6.82
C ASN A 42 2.89 -1.02 5.94
N VAL A 43 2.89 -0.84 4.62
CA VAL A 43 3.46 -1.77 3.63
C VAL A 43 4.82 -1.25 3.14
N LEU A 44 4.89 0.01 2.71
CA LEU A 44 6.08 0.56 2.07
C LEU A 44 7.32 0.57 2.98
N SER A 45 7.15 0.67 4.30
CA SER A 45 8.26 0.59 5.27
C SER A 45 8.95 -0.77 5.36
N LYS A 46 8.42 -1.79 4.67
CA LYS A 46 9.04 -3.13 4.56
C LYS A 46 10.04 -3.23 3.40
N PHE A 47 10.21 -2.14 2.67
CA PHE A 47 11.13 -2.02 1.56
C PHE A 47 12.11 -0.89 1.81
N GLU A 48 13.35 -1.09 1.39
CA GLU A 48 14.19 0.02 0.97
C GLU A 48 13.66 0.54 -0.36
N ILE A 49 13.47 1.85 -0.43
CA ILE A 49 12.90 2.53 -1.60
C ILE A 49 14.00 3.41 -2.19
N ASP A 50 14.36 3.16 -3.44
CA ASP A 50 15.29 3.99 -4.22
C ASP A 50 14.57 4.48 -5.47
N GLN A 51 14.49 5.81 -5.63
CA GLN A 51 13.87 6.43 -6.79
C GLN A 51 14.95 7.04 -7.68
N ARG A 52 15.05 6.55 -8.92
CA ARG A 52 16.00 7.02 -9.93
C ARG A 52 15.25 7.40 -11.18
N GLU A 53 15.24 8.69 -11.51
CA GLU A 53 14.50 9.23 -12.66
C GLU A 53 13.01 8.82 -12.63
N ASN A 54 12.59 7.95 -13.55
CA ASN A 54 11.24 7.40 -13.70
C ASN A 54 11.11 5.96 -13.16
N LEU A 55 12.13 5.44 -12.47
CA LEU A 55 12.15 4.11 -11.87
C LEU A 55 12.00 4.21 -10.35
N LEU A 56 11.08 3.40 -9.82
CA LEU A 56 10.96 3.12 -8.39
C LEU A 56 11.48 1.70 -8.15
N ILE A 57 12.58 1.59 -7.41
CA ILE A 57 13.17 0.31 -7.03
C ILE A 57 12.77 0.02 -5.60
N LEU A 58 12.12 -1.12 -5.39
CA LEU A 58 11.75 -1.64 -4.07
C LEU A 58 12.62 -2.86 -3.77
N ARG A 59 13.39 -2.80 -2.68
CA ARG A 59 14.20 -3.92 -2.19
C ARG A 59 13.67 -4.36 -0.83
N SER A 60 13.39 -5.65 -0.66
CA SER A 60 12.99 -6.15 0.65
C SER A 60 14.14 -5.96 1.65
N THR A 61 13.82 -5.47 2.85
CA THR A 61 14.80 -5.35 3.95
C THR A 61 15.02 -6.68 4.70
N TYR A 62 14.36 -7.77 4.26
CA TYR A 62 14.42 -9.10 4.87
C TYR A 62 15.04 -10.13 3.93
#